data_AF-A0A7Y2AVT8-F1
#
_entry.id   AF-A0A7Y2AVT8-F1
#
_cell.length_a   1.000
_cell.length_b   1.000
_cell.length_c   1.000
_cell.angle_alpha   90.00
_cell.angle_beta   90.00
_cell.angle_gamma   90.00
#
_symmetry.space_group_name_H-M   'P 1'
#
loop_
_entity.id
_entity.type
_entity.pdbx_description
1 polymer ?
#
loop_
_entity_poly.entity_id
_entity_poly.type
_entity_poly.pdbx_seq_one_letter_code
_entity_poly.pdbx_strand_id
1 'polypeptide(L)'
;MRDFLNFLRSKTFLINIGVALIALILISWMAFQWLKSSTNHGELVQVPDLSSMSVMEMRETIEGASLRYEVLDSANYNPEYPRFSIIEQNPLAGDMVKENRKIYITVNPSGYKKVTVPNIVQVTQRNATSMLRAVGLDVQRVTYIDQLGKDMVYYIKYKGKSIQPGDKIPKTSKIELICGNGRLTGRAKVKANSE
;
A
#
# COMPACT_ATOMS: atom_id res chain seq x y z
N MET A 1 -18.59 66.77 28.07
CA MET A 1 -19.23 65.49 28.46
C MET A 1 -20.76 65.51 28.37
N ARG A 2 -21.46 66.56 28.84
CA ARG A 2 -22.94 66.63 28.76
C ARG A 2 -23.50 66.64 27.34
N ASP A 3 -22.86 67.36 26.41
CA ASP A 3 -23.32 67.43 25.00
C ASP A 3 -23.18 66.10 24.26
N PHE A 4 -22.15 65.32 24.60
CA PHE A 4 -21.95 63.97 24.07
C PHE A 4 -23.04 63.00 24.57
N LEU A 5 -23.41 63.07 25.85
CA LEU A 5 -24.50 62.27 26.41
C LEU A 5 -25.88 62.65 25.84
N ASN A 6 -26.09 63.94 25.54
CA ASN A 6 -27.31 64.42 24.88
C ASN A 6 -27.38 63.95 23.43
N PHE A 7 -26.25 63.88 22.72
CA PHE A 7 -26.16 63.33 21.37
C PHE A 7 -26.48 61.82 21.34
N LEU A 8 -25.94 61.03 22.28
CA LEU A 8 -26.23 59.60 22.40
C LEU A 8 -27.71 59.29 22.72
N ARG A 9 -28.44 60.26 23.28
CA ARG A 9 -29.89 60.17 23.54
C ARG A 9 -30.75 60.86 22.48
N SER A 10 -30.14 61.41 21.43
CA SER A 10 -30.86 62.08 20.35
C SER A 10 -31.66 61.06 19.51
N LYS A 11 -32.82 61.49 18.99
CA LYS A 11 -33.69 60.63 18.16
C LYS A 11 -32.97 60.15 16.90
N THR A 12 -32.16 61.01 16.28
CA THR A 12 -31.39 60.68 15.07
C THR A 12 -30.31 59.63 15.33
N PHE A 13 -29.60 59.72 16.46
CA PHE A 13 -28.61 58.70 16.85
C PHE A 13 -29.26 57.33 17.10
N LEU A 14 -30.38 57.30 17.83
CA LEU A 14 -31.12 56.07 18.10
C LEU A 14 -31.72 55.45 16.82
N ILE A 15 -32.20 56.26 15.88
CA ILE A 15 -32.69 55.79 14.56
C ILE A 15 -31.53 55.17 13.76
N ASN A 16 -30.36 55.81 13.70
CA ASN A 16 -29.21 55.27 12.98
C ASN A 16 -28.69 53.96 13.61
N ILE A 17 -28.70 53.84 14.94
CA ILE A 17 -28.41 52.57 15.62
C ILE A 17 -29.45 51.51 15.24
N GLY A 18 -30.74 51.84 15.24
CA GLY A 18 -31.80 50.91 14.84
C GLY A 18 -31.63 50.42 13.40
N VAL A 19 -31.36 51.34 12.46
CA VAL A 19 -31.08 51.00 11.06
C VAL A 19 -29.83 50.14 10.93
N ALA A 20 -28.75 50.48 11.65
CA ALA A 20 -27.52 49.70 11.64
C ALA A 20 -27.73 48.27 12.18
N LEU A 21 -28.53 48.11 13.24
CA LEU A 21 -28.89 46.80 13.79
C LEU A 21 -29.73 45.97 12.80
N ILE A 22 -30.72 46.59 12.16
CA ILE A 22 -31.54 45.92 11.13
C ILE A 22 -30.66 45.49 9.95
N ALA A 23 -29.78 46.38 9.47
CA ALA A 23 -28.85 46.06 8.39
C ALA A 23 -27.90 44.91 8.77
N LEU A 24 -27.39 44.89 10.00
CA LEU A 24 -26.51 43.83 10.49
C LEU A 24 -27.22 42.48 10.58
N ILE A 25 -28.48 42.47 11.04
CA ILE A 25 -29.32 41.27 11.05
C ILE A 25 -29.57 40.78 9.62
N LEU A 26 -29.89 41.69 8.70
CA LEU A 26 -30.17 41.36 7.29
C LEU A 26 -28.92 40.80 6.58
N ILE A 27 -27.75 41.44 6.76
CA ILE A 27 -26.48 40.97 6.20
C ILE A 27 -26.12 39.59 6.77
N SER A 28 -26.29 39.40 8.08
CA SER A 28 -26.03 38.11 8.73
C SER A 28 -26.95 37.02 8.16
N TRP A 29 -28.24 37.31 8.00
CA TRP A 29 -29.21 36.38 7.41
C TRP A 29 -28.87 36.02 5.95
N MET A 30 -28.53 37.00 5.12
CA MET A 30 -28.09 36.76 3.74
C MET A 30 -26.79 35.95 3.68
N ALA A 31 -25.83 36.25 4.56
CA ALA A 31 -24.58 35.50 4.67
C ALA A 31 -24.84 34.03 5.06
N PHE A 32 -25.74 33.76 6.00
CA PHE A 32 -26.11 32.39 6.36
C PHE A 32 -26.78 31.62 5.23
N GLN A 33 -27.67 32.27 4.46
CA GLN A 33 -28.29 31.62 3.28
C GLN A 33 -27.25 31.31 2.19
N TRP A 34 -26.34 32.25 1.92
CA TRP A 34 -25.26 32.05 0.97
C TRP A 34 -24.31 30.94 1.40
N LEU A 35 -23.92 30.90 2.68
CA LEU A 35 -23.12 29.83 3.27
C LEU A 35 -23.82 28.47 3.13
N LYS A 36 -25.13 28.38 3.41
CA LYS A 36 -25.88 27.13 3.32
C LYS A 36 -25.90 26.57 1.90
N SER A 37 -26.06 27.44 0.90
CA SER A 37 -26.05 27.06 -0.52
C SER A 37 -24.65 26.77 -1.06
N SER A 38 -23.63 27.48 -0.60
CA SER A 38 -22.26 27.33 -1.12
C SER A 38 -21.53 26.12 -0.53
N THR A 39 -21.95 25.65 0.65
CA THR A 39 -21.23 24.58 1.37
C THR A 39 -21.88 23.20 1.28
N ASN A 40 -22.93 23.02 0.47
CA ASN A 40 -23.74 21.79 0.37
C ASN A 40 -24.01 21.18 1.75
N HIS A 41 -24.51 22.01 2.66
CA HIS A 41 -24.62 21.66 4.07
C HIS A 41 -25.69 20.58 4.27
N GLY A 42 -25.25 19.35 4.54
CA GLY A 42 -26.13 18.20 4.84
C GLY A 42 -26.22 17.16 3.73
N GLU A 43 -25.61 17.39 2.57
CA GLU A 43 -25.53 16.40 1.49
C GLU A 43 -24.37 15.43 1.78
N LEU A 44 -24.75 14.22 2.17
CA LEU A 44 -23.84 13.12 2.44
C LEU A 44 -24.11 12.00 1.45
N VAL A 45 -23.03 11.45 0.91
CA VAL A 45 -23.01 10.28 0.04
C VAL A 45 -22.50 9.10 0.87
N GLN A 46 -23.15 7.95 0.71
CA GLN A 46 -22.67 6.71 1.28
C GLN A 46 -21.48 6.17 0.47
N VAL A 47 -20.39 5.82 1.15
CA VAL A 47 -19.22 5.23 0.51
C VAL A 47 -19.55 3.81 0.03
N PRO A 48 -19.40 3.51 -1.27
CA PRO A 48 -19.64 2.17 -1.81
C PRO A 48 -18.59 1.17 -1.29
N ASP A 49 -18.95 -0.12 -1.30
CA ASP A 49 -17.98 -1.19 -1.09
C ASP A 49 -17.23 -1.44 -2.39
N LEU A 50 -15.92 -1.23 -2.35
CA LEU A 50 -15.00 -1.41 -3.47
C LEU A 50 -14.18 -2.69 -3.33
N SER A 51 -14.34 -3.42 -2.22
CA SER A 51 -13.54 -4.58 -1.89
C SER A 51 -13.60 -5.63 -2.99
N SER A 52 -12.44 -6.14 -3.42
CA SER A 52 -12.31 -7.16 -4.47
C SER A 52 -12.72 -6.72 -5.88
N MET A 53 -13.22 -5.49 -6.08
CA MET A 53 -13.51 -4.95 -7.41
C MET A 53 -12.23 -4.74 -8.21
N SER A 54 -12.33 -4.82 -9.54
CA SER A 54 -11.25 -4.39 -10.42
C SER A 54 -11.09 -2.86 -10.38
N VAL A 55 -9.91 -2.35 -10.72
CA VAL A 55 -9.69 -0.89 -10.82
C VAL A 55 -10.65 -0.22 -11.83
N MET A 56 -11.08 -0.93 -12.87
CA MET A 56 -12.04 -0.39 -13.84
C MET A 56 -13.45 -0.28 -13.26
N GLU A 57 -13.92 -1.35 -12.61
CA GLU A 57 -15.24 -1.39 -11.96
C GLU A 57 -15.33 -0.42 -10.77
N MET A 58 -14.27 -0.32 -9.97
CA MET A 58 -14.15 0.65 -8.88
C MET A 58 -14.28 2.08 -9.41
N ARG A 59 -13.65 2.40 -10.55
CA ARG A 59 -13.73 3.73 -11.16
C ARG A 59 -15.18 4.09 -11.48
N GLU A 60 -15.89 3.21 -12.19
CA GLU A 60 -17.29 3.44 -12.56
C GLU A 60 -18.17 3.61 -11.31
N THR A 61 -17.91 2.82 -10.27
CA THR A 61 -18.64 2.87 -9.00
C THR A 61 -18.41 4.18 -8.24
N ILE A 62 -17.16 4.65 -8.16
CA ILE A 62 -16.80 5.92 -7.49
C ILE A 62 -17.33 7.13 -8.26
N GLU A 63 -17.19 7.14 -9.58
CA GLU A 63 -17.68 8.22 -10.44
C GLU A 63 -19.22 8.30 -10.39
N GLY A 64 -19.91 7.14 -10.39
CA GLY A 64 -21.36 7.06 -10.20
C GLY A 64 -21.85 7.57 -8.84
N ALA A 65 -21.02 7.43 -7.79
CA ALA A 65 -21.29 7.96 -6.46
C ALA A 65 -20.90 9.45 -6.30
N SER A 66 -20.42 10.14 -7.35
CA SER A 66 -19.92 11.53 -7.24
C SER A 66 -18.80 11.69 -6.20
N LEU A 67 -17.98 10.65 -6.06
CA LEU A 67 -16.80 10.59 -5.20
C LEU A 67 -15.53 10.70 -6.07
N ARG A 68 -14.39 10.92 -5.43
CA ARG A 68 -13.06 10.88 -6.09
C ARG A 68 -12.22 9.79 -5.47
N TYR A 69 -11.16 9.37 -6.14
CA TYR A 69 -10.24 8.38 -5.58
C TYR A 69 -8.78 8.77 -5.72
N GLU A 70 -7.95 8.15 -4.89
CA GLU A 70 -6.50 8.19 -4.97
C GLU A 70 -5.94 6.81 -4.66
N VAL A 71 -5.13 6.28 -5.58
CA VAL A 71 -4.49 4.98 -5.41
C VAL A 71 -3.24 5.17 -4.56
N LEU A 72 -3.19 4.48 -3.43
CA LEU A 72 -2.02 4.39 -2.58
C LEU A 72 -1.07 3.28 -3.08
N ASP A 73 0.22 3.46 -2.83
CA ASP A 73 1.22 2.45 -3.12
C ASP A 73 0.93 1.17 -2.34
N SER A 74 0.77 0.07 -3.08
CA SER A 74 0.48 -1.24 -2.49
C SER A 74 1.71 -1.82 -1.79
N ALA A 75 1.61 -2.08 -0.48
CA ALA A 75 2.74 -2.56 0.29
C ALA A 75 2.96 -4.07 0.15
N ASN A 76 1.89 -4.87 0.07
CA ASN A 76 2.00 -6.33 0.08
C ASN A 76 0.96 -7.00 -0.82
N TYR A 77 1.41 -7.98 -1.60
CA TYR A 77 0.54 -8.87 -2.36
C TYR A 77 -0.27 -9.77 -1.44
N ASN A 78 -1.58 -9.86 -1.68
CA ASN A 78 -2.46 -10.78 -0.99
C ASN A 78 -3.01 -11.84 -1.99
N PRO A 79 -2.73 -13.14 -1.80
CA PRO A 79 -3.20 -14.19 -2.70
C PRO A 79 -4.71 -14.44 -2.62
N GLU A 80 -5.40 -14.02 -1.56
CA GLU A 80 -6.85 -14.16 -1.41
C GLU A 80 -7.64 -13.21 -2.33
N TYR A 81 -6.95 -12.19 -2.88
CA TYR A 81 -7.55 -11.18 -3.75
C TYR A 81 -7.09 -11.38 -5.20
N PRO A 82 -7.96 -11.08 -6.20
CA PRO A 82 -7.54 -11.03 -7.58
C PRO A 82 -6.38 -10.04 -7.82
N ARG A 83 -5.65 -10.24 -8.92
CA ARG A 83 -4.60 -9.28 -9.31
C ARG A 83 -5.24 -7.95 -9.70
N PHE A 84 -4.66 -6.85 -9.23
CA PHE A 84 -5.13 -5.49 -9.49
C PHE A 84 -6.55 -5.20 -8.97
N SER A 85 -7.03 -5.97 -8.00
CA SER A 85 -8.28 -5.64 -7.29
C SER A 85 -8.02 -4.71 -6.11
N ILE A 86 -9.06 -4.08 -5.58
CA ILE A 86 -8.95 -3.30 -4.34
C ILE A 86 -8.87 -4.26 -3.14
N ILE A 87 -7.89 -4.04 -2.27
CA ILE A 87 -7.74 -4.79 -1.00
C ILE A 87 -8.31 -3.95 0.15
N GLU A 88 -8.03 -2.65 0.14
CA GLU A 88 -8.41 -1.76 1.22
C GLU A 88 -8.95 -0.45 0.65
N GLN A 89 -9.87 0.15 1.38
CA GLN A 89 -10.39 1.49 1.12
C GLN A 89 -10.48 2.29 2.41
N ASN A 90 -10.35 3.60 2.29
CA ASN A 90 -10.57 4.55 3.37
C ASN A 90 -11.17 5.83 2.80
N PRO A 91 -12.35 6.29 3.26
CA PRO A 91 -13.20 5.74 4.33
C PRO A 91 -13.80 4.34 4.04
N LEU A 92 -14.33 3.69 5.07
CA LEU A 92 -14.86 2.33 4.99
C LEU A 92 -16.19 2.32 4.22
N ALA A 93 -16.54 1.15 3.69
CA ALA A 93 -17.83 0.97 3.03
C ALA A 93 -18.98 1.27 4.01
N GLY A 94 -19.99 1.99 3.53
CA GLY A 94 -21.14 2.41 4.34
C GLY A 94 -20.95 3.72 5.10
N ASP A 95 -19.73 4.27 5.18
CA ASP A 95 -19.49 5.58 5.80
C ASP A 95 -20.22 6.69 5.05
N MET A 96 -20.68 7.71 5.78
CA MET A 96 -21.32 8.89 5.20
C MET A 96 -20.30 10.01 5.03
N VAL A 97 -20.02 10.40 3.79
CA VAL A 97 -19.02 11.41 3.44
C VAL A 97 -19.64 12.53 2.62
N LYS A 98 -19.01 13.70 2.60
CA LYS A 98 -19.42 14.75 1.65
C LYS A 98 -19.15 14.33 0.21
N GLU A 99 -19.91 14.88 -0.72
CA GLU A 99 -19.62 14.80 -2.15
C GLU A 99 -18.20 15.23 -2.47
N ASN A 100 -17.64 14.71 -3.57
CA ASN A 100 -16.27 14.98 -4.00
C ASN A 100 -15.19 14.59 -2.96
N ARG A 101 -15.56 13.84 -1.90
CA ARG A 101 -14.59 13.25 -0.98
C ARG A 101 -13.70 12.29 -1.75
N LYS A 102 -12.41 12.38 -1.44
CA LYS A 102 -11.40 11.47 -1.97
C LYS A 102 -11.35 10.21 -1.12
N ILE A 103 -11.54 9.07 -1.76
CA ILE A 103 -11.43 7.73 -1.22
C ILE A 103 -10.02 7.22 -1.53
N TYR A 104 -9.26 6.90 -0.50
CA TYR A 104 -7.95 6.30 -0.64
C TYR A 104 -8.12 4.80 -0.80
N ILE A 105 -7.48 4.22 -1.80
CA ILE A 105 -7.60 2.80 -2.12
C ILE A 105 -6.23 2.15 -2.24
N THR A 106 -6.11 0.95 -1.70
CA THR A 106 -4.91 0.11 -1.85
C THR A 106 -5.21 -1.01 -2.82
N VAL A 107 -4.41 -1.13 -3.87
CA VAL A 107 -4.61 -2.12 -4.94
C VAL A 107 -3.75 -3.36 -4.68
N ASN A 108 -4.24 -4.55 -5.01
CA ASN A 108 -3.45 -5.77 -4.98
C ASN A 108 -2.45 -5.78 -6.14
N PRO A 109 -1.13 -5.83 -5.88
CA PRO A 109 -0.16 -5.93 -6.95
C PRO A 109 -0.31 -7.25 -7.73
N SER A 110 0.39 -7.37 -8.86
CA SER A 110 0.35 -8.58 -9.67
C SER A 110 1.00 -9.81 -9.03
N GLY A 111 1.74 -9.62 -7.94
CA GLY A 111 2.40 -10.68 -7.18
C GLY A 111 3.33 -10.14 -6.12
N TYR A 112 3.98 -11.04 -5.38
CA TYR A 112 4.94 -10.69 -4.34
C TYR A 112 6.08 -9.82 -4.87
N LYS A 113 6.48 -8.83 -4.06
CA LYS A 113 7.69 -8.03 -4.30
C LYS A 113 8.89 -8.94 -4.51
N LYS A 114 9.75 -8.60 -5.48
CA LYS A 114 10.99 -9.34 -5.70
C LYS A 114 12.03 -8.99 -4.64
N VAL A 115 12.74 -10.00 -4.17
CA VAL A 115 13.86 -9.90 -3.23
C VAL A 115 15.12 -10.43 -3.89
N THR A 116 16.26 -9.89 -3.48
CA THR A 116 17.57 -10.29 -3.99
C THR A 116 18.01 -11.59 -3.32
N VAL A 117 18.48 -12.53 -4.12
CA VAL A 117 19.04 -13.79 -3.61
C VAL A 117 20.41 -13.49 -2.99
N PRO A 118 20.62 -13.81 -1.70
CA PRO A 118 21.90 -13.56 -1.04
C PRO A 118 22.99 -14.48 -1.60
N ASN A 119 24.26 -14.09 -1.40
CA ASN A 119 25.38 -14.95 -1.75
C ASN A 119 25.51 -16.10 -0.75
N ILE A 120 24.97 -17.25 -1.14
CA ILE A 120 24.98 -18.49 -0.36
C ILE A 120 25.79 -19.61 -1.02
N VAL A 121 26.52 -19.30 -2.09
CA VAL A 121 27.43 -20.26 -2.73
C VAL A 121 28.67 -20.44 -1.85
N GLN A 122 29.13 -21.68 -1.70
CA GLN A 122 30.17 -22.09 -0.74
C GLN A 122 29.81 -21.86 0.74
N VAL A 123 28.54 -21.63 1.05
CA VAL A 123 28.04 -21.56 2.42
C VAL A 123 27.44 -22.91 2.82
N THR A 124 27.49 -23.26 4.11
CA THR A 124 26.85 -24.48 4.61
C THR A 124 25.33 -24.41 4.41
N GLN A 125 24.69 -25.55 4.13
CA GLN A 125 23.25 -25.67 3.92
C GLN A 125 22.43 -25.04 5.07
N ARG A 126 22.89 -25.21 6.31
CA ARG A 126 22.27 -24.59 7.49
C ARG A 126 22.31 -23.06 7.42
N ASN A 127 23.49 -22.48 7.17
CA ASN A 127 23.65 -21.02 7.12
C ASN A 127 22.92 -20.43 5.91
N ALA A 128 23.01 -21.10 4.75
CA ALA A 128 22.28 -20.72 3.54
C ALA A 128 20.77 -20.65 3.79
N THR A 129 20.21 -21.63 4.50
CA THR A 129 18.78 -21.64 4.88
C THR A 129 18.41 -20.42 5.72
N SER A 130 19.23 -20.08 6.73
CA SER A 130 19.00 -18.89 7.56
C SER A 130 19.08 -17.59 6.73
N MET A 131 20.06 -17.47 5.83
CA MET A 131 20.23 -16.30 4.97
C MET A 131 19.06 -16.13 4.00
N LEU A 132 18.56 -17.22 3.42
CA LEU A 132 17.38 -17.19 2.55
C LEU A 132 16.14 -16.73 3.32
N ARG A 133 15.92 -17.26 4.53
CA ARG A 133 14.78 -16.86 5.36
C ARG A 133 14.84 -15.39 5.77
N ALA A 134 16.03 -14.87 6.04
CA ALA A 134 16.22 -13.45 6.37
C ALA A 134 15.75 -12.50 5.26
N VAL A 135 15.86 -12.91 3.99
CA VAL A 135 15.35 -12.13 2.84
C VAL A 135 13.92 -12.51 2.43
N GLY A 136 13.25 -13.40 3.17
CA GLY A 136 11.89 -13.86 2.88
C GLY A 136 11.79 -14.91 1.78
N LEU A 137 12.85 -15.68 1.56
CA LEU A 137 12.89 -16.87 0.70
C LEU A 137 12.94 -18.13 1.57
N ASP A 138 12.59 -19.29 1.02
CA ASP A 138 12.65 -20.55 1.76
C ASP A 138 13.27 -21.68 0.94
N VAL A 139 13.64 -22.77 1.60
CA VAL A 139 14.22 -23.95 0.94
C VAL A 139 13.11 -24.92 0.55
N GLN A 140 13.04 -25.28 -0.72
CA GLN A 140 12.12 -26.30 -1.23
C GLN A 140 12.60 -27.70 -0.89
N ARG A 141 13.86 -27.98 -1.25
CA ARG A 141 14.53 -29.27 -1.10
C ARG A 141 16.04 -29.09 -1.22
N VAL A 142 16.77 -30.08 -0.76
CA VAL A 142 18.23 -30.17 -0.90
C VAL A 142 18.55 -31.41 -1.73
N THR A 143 19.36 -31.22 -2.77
CA THR A 143 19.90 -32.31 -3.58
C THR A 143 21.41 -32.35 -3.45
N TYR A 144 22.01 -33.51 -3.73
CA TYR A 144 23.43 -33.72 -3.49
C TYR A 144 24.18 -34.10 -4.77
N ILE A 145 25.40 -33.60 -4.88
CA ILE A 145 26.35 -33.93 -5.95
C ILE A 145 27.68 -34.40 -5.33
N ASP A 146 28.44 -35.18 -6.11
CA ASP A 146 29.78 -35.62 -5.73
C ASP A 146 30.72 -34.42 -5.67
N GLN A 147 30.95 -33.92 -4.46
CA GLN A 147 31.84 -32.80 -4.16
C GLN A 147 32.41 -32.98 -2.75
N LEU A 148 33.66 -32.56 -2.56
CA LEU A 148 34.37 -32.68 -1.27
C LEU A 148 33.73 -31.86 -0.15
N GLY A 149 33.17 -30.69 -0.47
CA GLY A 149 32.51 -29.82 0.51
C GLY A 149 31.18 -30.42 0.98
N LYS A 150 31.21 -31.26 2.02
CA LYS A 150 30.01 -31.84 2.61
C LYS A 150 29.06 -30.73 3.10
N ASP A 151 27.80 -30.82 2.69
CA ASP A 151 26.73 -29.87 3.00
C ASP A 151 27.00 -28.42 2.57
N MET A 152 28.03 -28.18 1.75
CA MET A 152 28.29 -26.87 1.14
C MET A 152 27.42 -26.69 -0.09
N VAL A 153 26.81 -25.53 -0.24
CA VAL A 153 25.98 -25.17 -1.40
C VAL A 153 26.89 -24.85 -2.59
N TYR A 154 26.73 -25.58 -3.69
CA TYR A 154 27.44 -25.32 -4.94
C TYR A 154 26.57 -24.57 -5.95
N TYR A 155 25.30 -24.94 -6.04
CA TYR A 155 24.35 -24.34 -6.97
C TYR A 155 23.00 -24.14 -6.31
N ILE A 156 22.23 -23.22 -6.88
CA ILE A 156 20.88 -22.92 -6.45
C ILE A 156 19.96 -22.92 -7.66
N LYS A 157 18.75 -23.47 -7.48
CA LYS A 157 17.72 -23.56 -8.52
C LYS A 157 16.42 -22.95 -8.05
N TYR A 158 15.77 -22.22 -8.95
CA TYR A 158 14.40 -21.74 -8.77
C TYR A 158 13.55 -22.22 -9.93
N LYS A 159 12.44 -22.92 -9.63
CA LYS A 159 11.56 -23.54 -10.64
C LYS A 159 12.32 -24.39 -11.67
N GLY A 160 13.32 -25.15 -11.19
CA GLY A 160 14.16 -26.02 -12.02
C GLY A 160 15.27 -25.32 -12.81
N LYS A 161 15.29 -23.99 -12.87
CA LYS A 161 16.35 -23.21 -13.55
C LYS A 161 17.43 -22.82 -12.56
N SER A 162 18.70 -22.94 -12.97
CA SER A 162 19.83 -22.44 -12.18
C SER A 162 19.78 -20.91 -12.11
N ILE A 163 19.97 -20.37 -10.91
CA ILE A 163 20.00 -18.93 -10.64
C ILE A 163 21.33 -18.57 -9.96
N GLN A 164 21.67 -17.28 -9.92
CA GLN A 164 22.90 -16.78 -9.31
C GLN A 164 22.60 -15.89 -8.10
N PRO A 165 23.53 -15.78 -7.14
CA PRO A 165 23.51 -14.70 -6.16
C PRO A 165 23.33 -13.33 -6.82
N GLY A 166 22.45 -12.50 -6.26
CA GLY A 166 22.10 -11.21 -6.84
C GLY A 166 20.83 -11.22 -7.71
N ASP A 167 20.37 -12.39 -8.16
CA ASP A 167 19.13 -12.49 -8.91
C ASP A 167 17.92 -12.04 -8.07
N LYS A 168 16.93 -11.41 -8.73
CA LYS A 168 15.71 -10.95 -8.07
C LYS A 168 14.56 -11.92 -8.33
N ILE A 169 14.10 -12.60 -7.29
CA ILE A 169 12.96 -13.52 -7.36
C ILE A 169 11.83 -13.09 -6.43
N PRO A 170 10.56 -13.46 -6.69
CA PRO A 170 9.46 -13.08 -5.81
C PRO A 170 9.69 -13.54 -4.37
N LYS A 171 9.40 -12.67 -3.38
CA LYS A 171 9.35 -13.05 -1.97
C LYS A 171 8.43 -14.27 -1.80
N THR A 172 8.67 -15.07 -0.77
CA THR A 172 8.03 -16.37 -0.48
C THR A 172 8.35 -17.49 -1.47
N SER A 173 9.20 -17.22 -2.48
CA SER A 173 9.69 -18.26 -3.39
C SER A 173 10.51 -19.32 -2.65
N LYS A 174 10.35 -20.57 -3.09
CA LYS A 174 11.12 -21.71 -2.60
C LYS A 174 12.26 -22.05 -3.55
N ILE A 175 13.47 -22.21 -3.01
CA ILE A 175 14.71 -22.48 -3.74
C ILE A 175 15.17 -23.91 -3.46
N GLU A 176 15.64 -24.61 -4.50
CA GLU A 176 16.36 -25.86 -4.36
C GLU A 176 17.86 -25.58 -4.17
N LEU A 177 18.44 -26.17 -3.12
CA LEU A 177 19.87 -26.14 -2.87
C LEU A 177 20.53 -27.39 -3.43
N ILE A 178 21.64 -27.23 -4.14
CA ILE A 178 22.48 -28.34 -4.60
C ILE A 178 23.77 -28.33 -3.80
N CYS A 179 23.91 -29.30 -2.91
CA CYS A 179 24.99 -29.39 -1.94
C CYS A 179 25.99 -30.50 -2.27
N GLY A 180 27.21 -30.41 -1.73
CA GLY A 180 28.18 -31.50 -1.81
C GLY A 180 27.90 -32.61 -0.80
N ASN A 181 28.14 -33.86 -1.19
CA ASN A 181 27.97 -35.03 -0.32
C ASN A 181 29.26 -35.47 0.42
N GLY A 182 30.38 -34.78 0.21
CA GLY A 182 31.68 -35.14 0.78
C GLY A 182 32.49 -36.15 -0.03
N ARG A 183 32.06 -36.53 -1.23
CA ARG A 183 32.76 -37.51 -2.08
C ARG A 183 33.64 -36.83 -3.12
N LEU A 184 34.75 -37.48 -3.48
CA LEU A 184 35.57 -37.10 -4.62
C LEU A 184 34.77 -37.21 -5.92
N THR A 185 34.87 -36.18 -6.77
CA THR A 185 34.33 -36.23 -8.13
C THR A 185 34.97 -37.38 -8.92
N GLY A 186 34.26 -37.95 -9.89
CA GLY A 186 34.82 -39.01 -10.75
C GLY A 186 36.15 -38.62 -11.42
N ARG A 187 36.30 -37.34 -11.82
CA ARG A 187 37.56 -36.79 -12.35
C ARG A 187 38.68 -36.75 -11.31
N ALA A 188 38.37 -36.38 -10.06
CA ALA A 188 39.35 -36.35 -8.98
C ALA A 188 39.82 -37.76 -8.58
N LYS A 189 38.92 -38.75 -8.60
CA LYS A 189 39.28 -40.16 -8.35
C LYS A 189 40.24 -40.71 -9.40
N VAL A 190 40.02 -40.42 -10.68
CA VAL A 190 40.90 -40.87 -11.77
C VAL A 190 42.31 -40.28 -11.63
N LYS A 191 42.42 -38.99 -11.31
CA LYS A 191 43.73 -38.36 -11.04
C LYS A 191 44.44 -38.97 -9.84
N ALA A 192 43.74 -39.16 -8.72
CA ALA A 192 44.34 -39.72 -7.50
C ALA A 192 44.84 -41.16 -7.66
N ASN A 193 44.25 -41.94 -8.58
CA ASN A 193 44.69 -43.31 -8.87
C ASN A 193 45.79 -43.39 -9.95
N SER A 194 46.16 -42.26 -10.55
CA SER A 194 47.17 -42.18 -11.61
C SER A 194 48.51 -41.61 -11.10
N GLU A 195 48.58 -41.25 -9.80
CA GLU A 195 49.77 -40.86 -9.04
C GLU A 195 50.16 -42.01 -8.10
#